data_AF-A0A8B6GKV5-F1
#
_entry.id   AF-A0A8B6GKV5-F1
#
_cell.length_a   1.000
_cell.length_b   1.000
_cell.length_c   1.000
_cell.angle_alpha   90.00
_cell.angle_beta   90.00
_cell.angle_gamma   90.00
#
_symmetry.space_group_name_H-M   'P 1'
#
loop_
_entity.id
_entity.type
_entity.pdbx_description
1 polymer ?
#
loop_
_entity_poly.entity_id
_entity_poly.type
_entity_poly.pdbx_seq_one_letter_code
_entity_poly.pdbx_strand_id
1 'polypeptide(L)'
;MMNSVFTCVVISLVRLTFTIADDCPSLCDCRDDNTIVFCNSTGISEVPKDLPQNTVTLNLGYNNIKSIPKDAFKGLKQLQNLELGGNQFTETSFLNGALNISSIRTLDLSGGSYMTIPQGLPPNFTTLYFFDNPITTLTANSFVNAPSIEYLELRYNQLKTIEDHAFDPLVNASEIDISFNKLVDGSFSPLSFVKNQKLLNLEFRFNALKTFPNTTHFPRSLQHFDVVGNQIKVIPAYALRTLTNLQTIEVWEGAITTVEDNAFYGLNKLTILDFMEDHVSSVLTNLTFNGLTALKQLFFDSNQVSKIEVGTFHGMTAIQELWFSSNNLTTLEEGVFDLKYNKNLSVIYLDFNPWICDCHIRWLRQMIDDHPDLIQDTGLSVCKGPPPVAGKSWAVLSPKDFVCK
;
A
#
# COMPACT_ATOMS: atom_id res chain seq x y z
N MET A 1 37.45 80.49 -10.39
CA MET A 1 37.08 79.44 -9.42
C MET A 1 35.56 79.33 -9.44
N MET A 2 35.02 78.42 -10.25
CA MET A 2 34.31 77.18 -9.83
C MET A 2 32.97 77.50 -9.14
N ASN A 3 31.89 77.58 -9.94
CA ASN A 3 30.94 76.52 -10.29
C ASN A 3 29.90 76.25 -9.18
N SER A 4 28.62 76.50 -9.47
CA SER A 4 27.63 75.43 -9.62
C SER A 4 26.27 76.00 -10.05
N VAL A 5 25.82 75.55 -11.22
CA VAL A 5 24.49 75.74 -11.78
C VAL A 5 23.57 74.70 -11.15
N PHE A 6 22.39 75.10 -10.67
CA PHE A 6 21.27 74.18 -10.46
C PHE A 6 20.06 74.69 -11.22
N THR A 7 19.89 74.15 -12.42
CA THR A 7 18.70 74.25 -13.25
C THR A 7 17.64 73.29 -12.73
N CYS A 8 16.44 73.82 -12.52
CA CYS A 8 15.26 73.07 -12.12
C CYS A 8 14.76 72.24 -13.32
N VAL A 9 14.95 70.92 -13.30
CA VAL A 9 14.34 69.99 -14.27
C VAL A 9 13.13 69.35 -13.59
N VAL A 10 11.94 69.70 -14.08
CA VAL A 10 10.70 69.00 -13.78
C VAL A 10 10.79 67.64 -14.45
N ILE A 11 11.12 66.59 -13.69
CA ILE A 11 10.99 65.21 -14.15
C ILE A 11 9.52 64.84 -13.99
N SER A 12 8.79 64.83 -15.10
CA SER A 12 7.49 64.17 -15.19
C SER A 12 7.66 62.71 -14.74
N LEU A 13 7.01 62.37 -13.63
CA LEU A 13 6.77 60.99 -13.23
C LEU A 13 5.89 60.34 -14.32
N VAL A 14 6.51 59.76 -15.34
CA VAL A 14 5.88 58.68 -16.09
C VAL A 14 5.73 57.56 -15.07
N ARG A 15 4.53 57.43 -14.49
CA ARG A 15 4.11 56.17 -13.91
C ARG A 15 4.17 55.17 -15.06
N LEU A 16 5.24 54.38 -15.10
CA LEU A 16 5.20 53.08 -15.73
C LEU A 16 4.16 52.29 -14.94
N THR A 17 2.91 52.41 -15.34
CA THR A 17 1.94 51.36 -15.11
C THR A 17 2.44 50.19 -15.93
N PHE A 18 3.30 49.36 -15.32
CA PHE A 18 3.35 47.96 -15.71
C PHE A 18 1.95 47.44 -15.41
N THR A 19 1.09 47.48 -16.41
CA THR A 19 -0.01 46.53 -16.48
C THR A 19 0.68 45.19 -16.59
N ILE A 20 0.81 44.49 -15.46
CA ILE A 20 1.01 43.06 -15.47
C ILE A 20 -0.18 42.56 -16.27
N ALA A 21 0.05 42.17 -17.52
CA ALA A 21 -0.95 41.37 -18.22
C ALA A 21 -1.17 40.19 -17.28
N ASP A 22 -2.41 39.91 -16.90
CA ASP A 22 -2.74 38.72 -16.14
C ASP A 22 -2.22 37.52 -16.96
N ASP A 23 -1.00 37.06 -16.65
CA ASP A 23 -0.28 35.97 -17.34
C ASP A 23 -0.95 34.61 -17.06
N CYS A 24 -2.10 34.63 -16.39
CA CYS A 24 -2.91 33.46 -16.06
C CYS A 24 -4.10 33.35 -17.01
N PRO A 25 -4.36 32.17 -17.59
CA PRO A 25 -5.55 31.99 -18.42
C PRO A 25 -6.84 32.31 -17.66
N SER A 26 -7.77 33.00 -18.31
CA SER A 26 -9.00 33.54 -17.69
C SER A 26 -9.89 32.55 -16.91
N LEU A 27 -9.82 31.25 -17.23
CA LEU A 27 -10.59 30.20 -16.54
C LEU A 27 -9.79 29.46 -15.48
N CYS A 28 -8.52 29.83 -15.28
CA CYS A 28 -7.61 29.15 -14.37
C CYS A 28 -7.30 30.02 -13.13
N ASP A 29 -6.84 29.36 -12.08
CA ASP A 29 -6.28 29.97 -10.87
C ASP A 29 -4.77 29.71 -10.83
N CYS A 30 -3.96 30.78 -10.89
CA CYS A 30 -2.51 30.70 -10.88
C CYS A 30 -1.95 31.14 -9.54
N ARG A 31 -1.01 30.36 -9.00
CA ARG A 31 -0.40 30.56 -7.68
C ARG A 31 1.13 30.54 -7.77
N ASP A 32 1.75 31.02 -6.70
CA ASP A 32 3.21 31.01 -6.51
C ASP A 32 3.95 31.62 -7.71
N ASP A 33 3.67 32.89 -7.98
CA ASP A 33 4.19 33.63 -9.14
C ASP A 33 3.94 32.90 -10.48
N ASN A 34 2.76 32.30 -10.63
CA ASN A 34 2.34 31.51 -11.80
C ASN A 34 3.12 30.21 -12.03
N THR A 35 3.85 29.70 -11.02
CA THR A 35 4.50 28.39 -11.12
C THR A 35 3.52 27.22 -10.96
N ILE A 36 2.34 27.46 -10.37
CA ILE A 36 1.27 26.47 -10.24
C ILE A 36 0.01 27.01 -10.93
N VAL A 37 -0.52 26.26 -11.90
CA VAL A 37 -1.67 26.66 -12.71
C VAL A 37 -2.77 25.62 -12.56
N PHE A 38 -3.87 26.00 -11.91
CA PHE A 38 -5.06 25.17 -11.71
C PHE A 38 -6.16 25.56 -12.70
N CYS A 39 -6.44 24.69 -13.66
CA CYS A 39 -7.55 24.82 -14.60
C CYS A 39 -8.56 23.67 -14.46
N ASN A 40 -8.52 22.90 -13.38
CA ASN A 40 -9.34 21.71 -13.19
C ASN A 40 -10.81 22.05 -12.94
N SER A 41 -11.72 21.20 -13.44
CA SER A 41 -13.17 21.36 -13.23
C SER A 41 -13.75 22.70 -13.73
N THR A 42 -13.12 23.30 -14.75
CA THR A 42 -13.53 24.59 -15.33
C THR A 42 -14.45 24.42 -16.55
N GLY A 43 -14.52 23.20 -17.09
CA GLY A 43 -15.32 22.85 -18.25
C GLY A 43 -14.63 23.09 -19.60
N ILE A 44 -13.35 23.48 -19.60
CA ILE A 44 -12.58 23.72 -20.82
C ILE A 44 -12.52 22.48 -21.71
N SER A 45 -12.53 22.70 -23.03
CA SER A 45 -12.48 21.64 -24.04
C SER A 45 -11.16 21.58 -24.81
N GLU A 46 -10.27 22.55 -24.58
CA GLU A 46 -8.93 22.61 -25.17
C GLU A 46 -7.91 23.14 -24.14
N VAL A 47 -6.64 22.83 -24.37
CA VAL A 47 -5.53 23.36 -23.55
C VAL A 47 -5.43 24.87 -23.76
N PRO A 48 -5.38 25.70 -22.69
CA PRO A 48 -5.20 27.14 -22.81
C PRO A 48 -3.91 27.50 -23.57
N LYS A 49 -3.96 28.53 -24.42
CA LYS A 49 -2.82 28.93 -25.28
C LYS A 49 -1.85 29.88 -24.58
N ASP A 50 -2.30 30.51 -23.52
CA ASP A 50 -1.69 31.59 -22.75
C ASP A 50 -1.14 31.09 -21.41
N LEU A 51 -0.61 29.85 -21.37
CA LEU A 51 -0.01 29.28 -20.16
C LEU A 51 1.29 30.02 -19.79
N PRO A 52 1.49 30.37 -18.50
CA PRO A 52 2.72 31.00 -18.02
C PRO A 52 3.97 30.16 -18.31
N GLN A 53 5.03 30.78 -18.84
CA GLN A 53 6.24 30.05 -19.26
C GLN A 53 7.07 29.46 -18.10
N ASN A 54 6.86 29.94 -16.88
CA ASN A 54 7.47 29.44 -15.65
C ASN A 54 6.63 28.38 -14.93
N THR A 55 5.54 27.90 -15.54
CA THR A 55 4.70 26.82 -14.98
C THR A 55 5.54 25.59 -14.66
N VAL A 56 5.45 25.12 -13.42
CA VAL A 56 6.04 23.89 -12.87
C VAL A 56 4.98 22.81 -12.69
N THR A 57 3.79 23.20 -12.23
CA THR A 57 2.64 22.31 -12.07
C THR A 57 1.46 22.84 -12.86
N LEU A 58 0.91 22.00 -13.73
CA LEU A 58 -0.26 22.30 -14.54
C LEU A 58 -1.35 21.27 -14.30
N ASN A 59 -2.47 21.72 -13.75
CA ASN A 59 -3.64 20.88 -13.53
C ASN A 59 -4.74 21.21 -14.53
N LEU A 60 -5.00 20.31 -15.48
CA LEU A 60 -6.10 20.39 -16.44
C LEU A 60 -7.15 19.29 -16.19
N GLY A 61 -7.15 18.67 -15.00
CA GLY A 61 -7.98 17.53 -14.69
C GLY A 61 -9.48 17.82 -14.66
N TYR A 62 -10.29 16.78 -14.80
CA TYR A 62 -11.76 16.84 -14.72
C TYR A 62 -12.38 17.90 -15.65
N ASN A 63 -11.94 17.91 -16.92
CA ASN A 63 -12.40 18.82 -17.97
C ASN A 63 -12.93 18.04 -19.18
N ASN A 64 -13.26 18.75 -20.26
CA ASN A 64 -13.83 18.18 -21.48
C ASN A 64 -12.80 18.09 -22.63
N ILE A 65 -11.50 18.01 -22.31
CA ILE A 65 -10.45 18.00 -23.32
C ILE A 65 -10.44 16.64 -24.03
N LYS A 66 -10.48 16.66 -25.36
CA LYS A 66 -10.54 15.46 -26.21
C LYS A 66 -9.22 15.12 -26.89
N SER A 67 -8.35 16.11 -27.09
CA SER A 67 -7.06 15.91 -27.73
C SER A 67 -6.04 16.94 -27.29
N ILE A 68 -4.76 16.56 -27.35
CA ILE A 68 -3.64 17.46 -27.08
C ILE A 68 -2.83 17.62 -28.36
N PRO A 69 -2.73 18.84 -28.92
CA PRO A 69 -1.91 19.10 -30.09
C PRO A 69 -0.41 19.03 -29.75
N LYS A 70 0.43 18.74 -30.77
CA LYS A 70 1.88 18.51 -30.62
C LYS A 70 2.63 19.61 -29.85
N ASP A 71 2.23 20.86 -30.03
CA ASP A 71 2.91 22.03 -29.46
C ASP A 71 2.16 22.64 -28.25
N ALA A 72 1.16 21.95 -27.68
CA ALA A 72 0.32 22.47 -26.60
C ALA A 72 1.13 22.96 -25.38
N PHE A 73 2.21 22.26 -25.04
CA PHE A 73 3.07 22.56 -23.89
C PHE A 73 4.43 23.12 -24.30
N LYS A 74 4.55 23.59 -25.55
CA LYS A 74 5.80 24.14 -26.06
C LYS A 74 6.19 25.40 -25.29
N GLY A 75 7.40 25.38 -24.73
CA GLY A 75 7.96 26.52 -23.98
C GLY A 75 7.91 26.35 -22.46
N LEU A 76 7.10 25.42 -21.94
CA LEU A 76 6.99 25.10 -20.51
C LEU A 76 8.19 24.26 -20.03
N LYS A 77 9.39 24.85 -20.06
CA LYS A 77 10.67 24.17 -19.79
C LYS A 77 10.85 23.69 -18.35
N GLN A 78 10.01 24.18 -17.43
CA GLN A 78 10.07 23.86 -16.01
C GLN A 78 8.92 22.94 -15.57
N LEU A 79 8.03 22.55 -16.49
CA LEU A 79 6.86 21.73 -16.19
C LEU A 79 7.30 20.35 -15.70
N GLN A 80 7.01 20.04 -14.45
CA GLN A 80 7.34 18.78 -13.77
C GLN A 80 6.10 17.94 -13.50
N ASN A 81 4.96 18.57 -13.23
CA ASN A 81 3.73 17.90 -12.84
C ASN A 81 2.62 18.29 -13.82
N LEU A 82 2.08 17.31 -14.52
CA LEU A 82 1.00 17.50 -15.49
C LEU A 82 -0.17 16.58 -15.14
N GLU A 83 -1.27 17.17 -14.70
CA GLU A 83 -2.50 16.45 -14.36
C GLU A 83 -3.52 16.61 -15.49
N LEU A 84 -3.86 15.48 -16.11
CA LEU A 84 -4.78 15.39 -17.24
C LEU A 84 -5.96 14.45 -16.94
N GLY A 85 -6.02 13.88 -15.73
CA GLY A 85 -7.01 12.88 -15.36
C GLY A 85 -8.46 13.39 -15.45
N GLY A 86 -9.42 12.50 -15.66
CA GLY A 86 -10.84 12.87 -15.74
C GLY A 86 -11.24 13.66 -17.00
N ASN A 87 -10.40 13.65 -18.04
CA ASN A 87 -10.72 14.23 -19.35
C ASN A 87 -11.29 13.17 -20.32
N GLN A 88 -11.68 13.59 -21.52
CA GLN A 88 -12.29 12.72 -22.53
C GLN A 88 -11.25 12.15 -23.51
N PHE A 89 -10.09 11.75 -22.98
CA PHE A 89 -8.99 11.22 -23.78
C PHE A 89 -9.16 9.73 -24.09
N THR A 90 -8.72 9.34 -25.28
CA THR A 90 -8.50 7.97 -25.72
C THR A 90 -7.04 7.81 -26.16
N GLU A 91 -6.62 6.61 -26.57
CA GLU A 91 -5.24 6.33 -26.99
C GLU A 91 -4.78 7.17 -28.18
N THR A 92 -5.72 7.62 -29.01
CA THR A 92 -5.44 8.42 -30.22
C THR A 92 -5.58 9.93 -30.01
N SER A 93 -5.94 10.36 -28.80
CA SER A 93 -6.13 11.77 -28.46
C SER A 93 -4.83 12.58 -28.41
N PHE A 94 -3.68 11.92 -28.33
CA PHE A 94 -2.38 12.58 -28.29
C PHE A 94 -1.75 12.59 -29.67
N LEU A 95 -1.55 13.78 -30.26
CA LEU A 95 -0.72 13.88 -31.45
C LEU A 95 0.72 13.48 -31.12
N ASN A 96 1.43 12.90 -32.08
CA ASN A 96 2.82 12.48 -31.89
C ASN A 96 3.68 13.66 -31.39
N GLY A 97 4.28 13.49 -30.20
CA GLY A 97 5.10 14.48 -29.53
C GLY A 97 4.34 15.47 -28.63
N ALA A 98 3.01 15.36 -28.49
CA ALA A 98 2.20 16.24 -27.65
C ALA A 98 2.63 16.27 -26.18
N LEU A 99 3.13 15.15 -25.65
CA LEU A 99 3.63 15.02 -24.29
C LEU A 99 5.17 15.04 -24.22
N ASN A 100 5.86 15.47 -25.27
CA ASN A 100 7.33 15.51 -25.30
C ASN A 100 7.88 16.70 -24.49
N ILE A 101 7.71 16.61 -23.17
CA ILE A 101 8.14 17.58 -22.17
C ILE A 101 9.35 16.98 -21.46
N SER A 102 10.55 17.51 -21.68
CA SER A 102 11.78 16.89 -21.15
C SER A 102 11.94 17.02 -19.62
N SER A 103 11.26 18.00 -19.02
CA SER A 103 11.31 18.30 -17.59
C SER A 103 10.32 17.50 -16.75
N ILE A 104 9.37 16.82 -17.37
CA ILE A 104 8.26 16.16 -16.68
C ILE A 104 8.77 15.07 -15.72
N ARG A 105 8.10 14.94 -14.58
CA ARG A 105 8.37 13.96 -13.52
C ARG A 105 7.14 13.15 -13.17
N THR A 106 6.00 13.83 -13.06
CA THR A 106 4.72 13.25 -12.71
C THR A 106 3.70 13.50 -13.81
N LEU A 107 3.07 12.43 -14.28
CA LEU A 107 2.01 12.48 -15.27
C LEU A 107 0.79 11.73 -14.74
N ASP A 108 -0.34 12.40 -14.71
CA ASP A 108 -1.62 11.80 -14.35
C ASP A 108 -2.54 11.72 -15.56
N LEU A 109 -2.92 10.49 -15.92
CA LEU A 109 -3.84 10.12 -16.99
C LEU A 109 -5.01 9.27 -16.46
N SER A 110 -5.32 9.38 -15.17
CA SER A 110 -6.40 8.64 -14.50
C SER A 110 -7.81 9.03 -15.00
N GLY A 111 -8.81 8.20 -14.73
CA GLY A 111 -10.21 8.54 -15.00
C GLY A 111 -10.54 8.82 -16.47
N GLY A 112 -9.81 8.16 -17.38
CA GLY A 112 -9.97 8.32 -18.83
C GLY A 112 -10.76 7.17 -19.46
N SER A 113 -10.66 7.04 -20.78
CA SER A 113 -11.25 5.92 -21.54
C SER A 113 -10.19 5.03 -22.18
N TYR A 114 -9.00 4.93 -21.57
CA TYR A 114 -7.89 4.14 -22.09
C TYR A 114 -8.13 2.63 -21.92
N MET A 115 -8.25 1.92 -23.02
CA MET A 115 -8.26 0.46 -23.10
C MET A 115 -6.84 -0.13 -23.11
N THR A 116 -5.82 0.67 -23.41
CA THR A 116 -4.39 0.28 -23.35
C THR A 116 -3.51 1.44 -22.88
N ILE A 117 -2.27 1.15 -22.47
CA ILE A 117 -1.27 2.18 -22.17
C ILE A 117 -0.92 2.95 -23.47
N PRO A 118 -1.05 4.29 -23.50
CA PRO A 118 -0.73 5.08 -24.68
C PRO A 118 0.74 4.92 -25.08
N GLN A 119 1.00 4.73 -26.37
CA GLN A 119 2.38 4.60 -26.87
C GLN A 119 3.12 5.93 -26.92
N GLY A 120 2.41 7.07 -26.83
CA GLY A 120 2.99 8.42 -26.93
C GLY A 120 3.50 9.02 -25.61
N LEU A 121 3.73 8.20 -24.57
CA LEU A 121 4.20 8.65 -23.27
C LEU A 121 5.65 9.21 -23.34
N PRO A 122 5.99 10.23 -22.53
CA PRO A 122 7.35 10.74 -22.47
C PRO A 122 8.34 9.70 -21.89
N PRO A 123 9.63 9.69 -22.26
CA PRO A 123 10.55 8.65 -21.80
C PRO A 123 11.11 8.83 -20.38
N ASN A 124 11.06 10.06 -19.84
CA ASN A 124 11.89 10.46 -18.70
C ASN A 124 11.12 10.75 -17.40
N PHE A 125 9.80 10.54 -17.37
CA PHE A 125 9.03 10.73 -16.15
C PHE A 125 9.16 9.53 -15.21
N THR A 126 8.96 9.77 -13.93
CA THR A 126 9.18 8.79 -12.85
C THR A 126 7.88 8.32 -12.20
N THR A 127 6.81 9.10 -12.29
CA THR A 127 5.53 8.78 -11.63
C THR A 127 4.39 8.79 -12.64
N LEU A 128 3.71 7.64 -12.78
CA LEU A 128 2.49 7.50 -13.58
C LEU A 128 1.27 7.25 -12.68
N TYR A 129 0.30 8.14 -12.73
CA TYR A 129 -1.05 7.86 -12.26
C TYR A 129 -1.92 7.44 -13.46
N PHE A 130 -2.41 6.19 -13.44
CA PHE A 130 -3.21 5.61 -14.50
C PHE A 130 -4.41 4.82 -13.95
N PHE A 131 -4.90 5.20 -12.78
CA PHE A 131 -6.03 4.53 -12.15
C PHE A 131 -7.36 4.88 -12.84
N ASP A 132 -8.39 4.07 -12.61
CA ASP A 132 -9.75 4.28 -13.14
C ASP A 132 -9.79 4.42 -14.68
N ASN A 133 -9.16 3.47 -15.37
CA ASN A 133 -9.26 3.32 -16.81
C ASN A 133 -9.78 1.92 -17.20
N PRO A 134 -10.38 1.73 -18.37
CA PRO A 134 -10.93 0.43 -18.78
C PRO A 134 -9.87 -0.56 -19.34
N ILE A 135 -8.58 -0.42 -19.01
CA ILE A 135 -7.53 -1.34 -19.49
C ILE A 135 -7.75 -2.75 -18.95
N THR A 136 -7.66 -3.75 -19.83
CA THR A 136 -7.87 -5.16 -19.47
C THR A 136 -6.62 -6.01 -19.50
N THR A 137 -5.61 -5.59 -20.27
CA THR A 137 -4.42 -6.40 -20.55
C THR A 137 -3.16 -5.56 -20.54
N LEU A 138 -2.11 -6.08 -19.91
CA LEU A 138 -0.73 -5.57 -20.04
C LEU A 138 0.12 -6.58 -20.81
N THR A 139 0.93 -6.06 -21.73
CA THR A 139 1.81 -6.84 -22.61
C THR A 139 3.25 -6.38 -22.43
N ALA A 140 4.22 -7.12 -22.95
CA ALA A 140 5.64 -6.70 -22.97
C ALA A 140 5.89 -5.33 -23.65
N ASN A 141 4.93 -4.86 -24.48
CA ASN A 141 5.01 -3.59 -25.18
C ASN A 141 4.31 -2.43 -24.46
N SER A 142 3.61 -2.68 -23.34
CA SER A 142 2.80 -1.65 -22.68
C SER A 142 3.62 -0.46 -22.17
N PHE A 143 4.86 -0.68 -21.72
CA PHE A 143 5.70 0.36 -21.09
C PHE A 143 7.05 0.61 -21.79
N VAL A 144 7.22 0.15 -23.03
CA VAL A 144 8.51 0.27 -23.75
C VAL A 144 9.00 1.71 -23.90
N ASN A 145 8.08 2.68 -23.95
CA ASN A 145 8.39 4.10 -24.12
C ASN A 145 8.52 4.87 -22.80
N ALA A 146 8.32 4.23 -21.65
CA ALA A 146 8.42 4.87 -20.33
C ALA A 146 9.29 4.06 -19.35
N PRO A 147 10.55 3.76 -19.69
CA PRO A 147 11.42 2.90 -18.86
C PRO A 147 11.89 3.55 -17.55
N SER A 148 11.71 4.87 -17.41
CA SER A 148 12.16 5.65 -16.25
C SER A 148 11.17 5.64 -15.08
N ILE A 149 10.01 5.00 -15.22
CA ILE A 149 8.99 4.95 -14.17
C ILE A 149 9.57 4.27 -12.92
N GLU A 150 9.40 4.95 -11.79
CA GLU A 150 9.72 4.51 -10.42
C GLU A 150 8.44 4.14 -9.66
N TYR A 151 7.35 4.90 -9.87
CA TYR A 151 6.03 4.67 -9.27
C TYR A 151 4.96 4.53 -10.36
N LEU A 152 4.26 3.39 -10.35
CA LEU A 152 3.19 3.08 -11.29
C LEU A 152 1.89 2.74 -10.55
N GLU A 153 0.86 3.55 -10.72
CA GLU A 153 -0.48 3.29 -10.17
C GLU A 153 -1.47 2.89 -11.28
N LEU A 154 -1.96 1.66 -11.18
CA LEU A 154 -2.94 1.04 -12.08
C LEU A 154 -4.19 0.57 -11.31
N ARG A 155 -4.50 1.20 -10.18
CA ARG A 155 -5.69 0.87 -9.39
C ARG A 155 -7.00 1.07 -10.15
N TYR A 156 -8.05 0.37 -9.75
CA TYR A 156 -9.42 0.56 -10.27
C TYR A 156 -9.53 0.40 -11.80
N ASN A 157 -8.58 -0.32 -12.40
CA ASN A 157 -8.65 -0.70 -13.80
C ASN A 157 -9.47 -2.00 -13.97
N GLN A 158 -9.49 -2.54 -15.18
CA GLN A 158 -10.20 -3.79 -15.49
C GLN A 158 -9.23 -4.93 -15.82
N LEU A 159 -8.01 -4.90 -15.27
CA LEU A 159 -6.96 -5.85 -15.61
C LEU A 159 -7.40 -7.28 -15.29
N LYS A 160 -7.38 -8.12 -16.34
CA LYS A 160 -7.64 -9.56 -16.29
C LYS A 160 -6.39 -10.37 -16.64
N THR A 161 -5.46 -9.77 -17.38
CA THR A 161 -4.27 -10.45 -17.87
C THR A 161 -3.07 -9.52 -17.86
N ILE A 162 -1.96 -10.02 -17.31
CA ILE A 162 -0.65 -9.40 -17.36
C ILE A 162 0.26 -10.48 -17.95
N GLU A 163 0.71 -10.26 -19.17
CA GLU A 163 1.57 -11.21 -19.87
C GLU A 163 2.93 -11.33 -19.16
N ASP A 164 3.65 -12.41 -19.49
CA ASP A 164 5.05 -12.54 -19.11
C ASP A 164 5.83 -11.34 -19.67
N HIS A 165 6.80 -10.84 -18.89
CA HIS A 165 7.63 -9.69 -19.25
C HIS A 165 6.87 -8.35 -19.44
N ALA A 166 5.60 -8.25 -19.04
CA ALA A 166 4.83 -7.02 -19.18
C ALA A 166 5.45 -5.80 -18.47
N PHE A 167 6.10 -6.01 -17.33
CA PHE A 167 6.78 -4.95 -16.57
C PHE A 167 8.29 -4.89 -16.81
N ASP A 168 8.86 -5.74 -17.67
CA ASP A 168 10.30 -5.77 -17.90
C ASP A 168 10.92 -4.42 -18.34
N PRO A 169 10.22 -3.55 -19.09
CA PRO A 169 10.73 -2.21 -19.40
C PRO A 169 10.96 -1.32 -18.16
N LEU A 170 10.25 -1.56 -17.06
CA LEU A 170 10.24 -0.71 -15.87
C LEU A 170 11.36 -1.10 -14.89
N VAL A 171 12.61 -1.06 -15.36
CA VAL A 171 13.79 -1.49 -14.59
C VAL A 171 14.09 -0.64 -13.35
N ASN A 172 13.51 0.57 -13.29
CA ASN A 172 13.65 1.49 -12.17
C ASN A 172 12.47 1.49 -11.20
N ALA A 173 11.39 0.73 -11.49
CA ALA A 173 10.21 0.69 -10.64
C ALA A 173 10.59 0.26 -9.22
N SER A 174 10.25 1.11 -8.24
CA SER A 174 10.27 0.81 -6.83
C SER A 174 8.88 0.39 -6.33
N GLU A 175 7.82 0.84 -7.00
CA GLU A 175 6.44 0.55 -6.62
C GLU A 175 5.55 0.35 -7.84
N ILE A 176 4.77 -0.74 -7.80
CA ILE A 176 3.73 -1.05 -8.78
C ILE A 176 2.47 -1.42 -8.00
N ASP A 177 1.41 -0.63 -8.19
CA ASP A 177 0.09 -0.88 -7.60
C ASP A 177 -0.91 -1.29 -8.68
N ILE A 178 -1.30 -2.56 -8.66
CA ILE A 178 -2.33 -3.17 -9.53
C ILE A 178 -3.56 -3.60 -8.73
N SER A 179 -3.81 -2.95 -7.58
CA SER A 179 -4.94 -3.23 -6.71
C SER A 179 -6.29 -2.88 -7.36
N PHE A 180 -7.39 -3.40 -6.81
CA PHE A 180 -8.76 -3.12 -7.27
C PHE A 180 -8.99 -3.41 -8.76
N ASN A 181 -8.41 -4.49 -9.26
CA ASN A 181 -8.55 -4.95 -10.64
C ASN A 181 -9.46 -6.19 -10.71
N LYS A 182 -9.33 -7.01 -11.77
CA LYS A 182 -10.10 -8.24 -12.00
C LYS A 182 -9.17 -9.45 -12.16
N LEU A 183 -8.03 -9.44 -11.47
CA LEU A 183 -7.04 -10.50 -11.55
C LEU A 183 -7.56 -11.75 -10.82
N VAL A 184 -7.40 -12.90 -11.46
CA VAL A 184 -7.74 -14.24 -10.96
C VAL A 184 -6.51 -15.14 -11.05
N ASP A 185 -6.62 -16.38 -10.58
CA ASP A 185 -5.52 -17.35 -10.73
C ASP A 185 -5.09 -17.47 -12.21
N GLY A 186 -3.78 -17.33 -12.46
CA GLY A 186 -3.23 -17.36 -13.80
C GLY A 186 -3.37 -16.06 -14.60
N SER A 187 -3.94 -15.00 -14.03
CA SER A 187 -3.95 -13.67 -14.66
C SER A 187 -2.54 -13.12 -14.87
N PHE A 188 -1.56 -13.54 -14.06
CA PHE A 188 -0.16 -13.22 -14.24
C PHE A 188 0.72 -14.36 -13.74
N SER A 189 1.96 -14.40 -14.21
CA SER A 189 2.94 -15.38 -13.80
C SER A 189 4.12 -14.71 -13.08
N PRO A 190 4.99 -15.48 -12.40
CA PRO A 190 6.23 -14.94 -11.83
C PRO A 190 7.13 -14.27 -12.88
N LEU A 191 6.96 -14.60 -14.17
CA LEU A 191 7.76 -14.04 -15.26
C LEU A 191 7.36 -12.60 -15.63
N SER A 192 6.23 -12.09 -15.14
CA SER A 192 5.80 -10.71 -15.40
C SER A 192 6.71 -9.65 -14.79
N PHE A 193 7.52 -10.00 -13.78
CA PHE A 193 8.32 -9.06 -12.96
C PHE A 193 9.85 -9.31 -13.00
N VAL A 194 10.36 -10.04 -14.00
CA VAL A 194 11.72 -10.59 -13.99
C VAL A 194 12.79 -9.50 -13.96
N LYS A 195 12.59 -8.38 -14.65
CA LYS A 195 13.60 -7.29 -14.69
C LYS A 195 13.43 -6.23 -13.61
N ASN A 196 12.34 -6.25 -12.82
CA ASN A 196 12.03 -5.23 -11.82
C ASN A 196 12.82 -5.43 -10.51
N GLN A 197 14.14 -5.56 -10.59
CA GLN A 197 15.00 -5.91 -9.45
C GLN A 197 15.14 -4.79 -8.41
N LYS A 198 14.57 -3.61 -8.65
CA LYS A 198 14.47 -2.51 -7.67
C LYS A 198 13.10 -2.44 -6.99
N LEU A 199 12.15 -3.29 -7.36
CA LEU A 199 10.79 -3.25 -6.84
C LEU A 199 10.79 -3.55 -5.34
N LEU A 200 10.33 -2.58 -4.56
CA LEU A 200 10.21 -2.67 -3.11
C LEU A 200 8.78 -3.03 -2.71
N ASN A 201 7.80 -2.49 -3.44
CA ASN A 201 6.38 -2.63 -3.15
C ASN A 201 5.65 -3.16 -4.38
N LEU A 202 4.92 -4.26 -4.21
CA LEU A 202 4.03 -4.81 -5.22
C LEU A 202 2.66 -5.05 -4.58
N GLU A 203 1.69 -4.22 -4.96
CA GLU A 203 0.35 -4.26 -4.39
C GLU A 203 -0.65 -4.83 -5.41
N PHE A 204 -1.41 -5.84 -5.00
CA PHE A 204 -2.48 -6.42 -5.81
C PHE A 204 -3.71 -6.71 -4.95
N ARG A 205 -4.01 -5.79 -4.04
CA ARG A 205 -5.15 -5.83 -3.13
C ARG A 205 -6.47 -5.88 -3.90
N PHE A 206 -7.51 -6.41 -3.27
CA PHE A 206 -8.89 -6.38 -3.79
C PHE A 206 -9.01 -6.86 -5.24
N ASN A 207 -8.37 -7.99 -5.52
CA ASN A 207 -8.53 -8.75 -6.75
C ASN A 207 -9.38 -10.01 -6.46
N ALA A 208 -9.25 -11.06 -7.27
CA ALA A 208 -10.01 -12.30 -7.13
C ALA A 208 -9.12 -13.56 -7.22
N LEU A 209 -7.87 -13.46 -6.73
CA LEU A 209 -6.97 -14.61 -6.61
C LEU A 209 -7.54 -15.61 -5.60
N LYS A 210 -7.56 -16.90 -5.94
CA LYS A 210 -8.02 -17.97 -5.04
C LYS A 210 -6.87 -18.82 -4.52
N THR A 211 -5.74 -18.77 -5.20
CA THR A 211 -4.50 -19.46 -4.85
C THR A 211 -3.42 -18.46 -4.50
N PHE A 212 -2.58 -18.82 -3.52
CA PHE A 212 -1.40 -18.01 -3.19
C PHE A 212 -0.46 -17.96 -4.42
N PRO A 213 -0.01 -16.77 -4.84
CA PRO A 213 0.79 -16.63 -6.06
C PRO A 213 2.13 -17.36 -5.95
N ASN A 214 2.60 -17.93 -7.06
CA ASN A 214 3.95 -18.47 -7.13
C ASN A 214 4.97 -17.33 -7.10
N THR A 215 5.91 -17.35 -6.16
CA THR A 215 6.87 -16.26 -5.93
C THR A 215 8.28 -16.57 -6.45
N THR A 216 8.47 -17.67 -7.18
CA THR A 216 9.80 -18.20 -7.56
C THR A 216 10.68 -17.17 -8.29
N HIS A 217 10.09 -16.30 -9.12
CA HIS A 217 10.78 -15.27 -9.90
C HIS A 217 10.39 -13.84 -9.51
N PHE A 218 9.69 -13.66 -8.39
CA PHE A 218 9.39 -12.32 -7.90
C PHE A 218 10.69 -11.60 -7.50
N PRO A 219 10.73 -10.26 -7.59
CA PRO A 219 11.91 -9.49 -7.20
C PRO A 219 12.30 -9.73 -5.74
N ARG A 220 13.55 -10.15 -5.50
CA ARG A 220 14.03 -10.40 -4.13
C ARG A 220 14.20 -9.13 -3.31
N SER A 221 14.12 -7.96 -3.94
CA SER A 221 14.16 -6.65 -3.33
C SER A 221 12.87 -6.25 -2.60
N LEU A 222 11.77 -6.98 -2.83
CA LEU A 222 10.48 -6.71 -2.20
C LEU A 222 10.62 -6.63 -0.68
N GLN A 223 10.03 -5.57 -0.12
CA GLN A 223 9.97 -5.26 1.31
C GLN A 223 8.54 -5.34 1.83
N HIS A 224 7.56 -4.99 1.00
CA HIS A 224 6.15 -5.06 1.31
C HIS A 224 5.45 -6.03 0.37
N PHE A 225 4.64 -6.93 0.93
CA PHE A 225 3.86 -7.90 0.16
C PHE A 225 2.42 -7.91 0.66
N ASP A 226 1.52 -7.45 -0.19
CA ASP A 226 0.13 -7.19 0.18
C ASP A 226 -0.83 -7.88 -0.78
N VAL A 227 -1.62 -8.80 -0.22
CA VAL A 227 -2.63 -9.60 -0.94
C VAL A 227 -4.03 -9.40 -0.36
N VAL A 228 -4.23 -8.35 0.42
CA VAL A 228 -5.48 -8.05 1.13
C VAL A 228 -6.69 -8.09 0.18
N GLY A 229 -7.83 -8.59 0.65
CA GLY A 229 -9.09 -8.57 -0.10
C GLY A 229 -9.12 -9.52 -1.31
N ASN A 230 -8.22 -10.50 -1.38
CA ASN A 230 -8.31 -11.61 -2.34
C ASN A 230 -9.19 -12.76 -1.77
N GLN A 231 -9.19 -13.93 -2.40
CA GLN A 231 -9.99 -15.10 -1.98
C GLN A 231 -9.09 -16.32 -1.69
N ILE A 232 -7.89 -16.05 -1.19
CA ILE A 232 -6.84 -17.04 -0.95
C ILE A 232 -7.18 -17.81 0.32
N LYS A 233 -7.34 -19.13 0.21
CA LYS A 233 -7.71 -19.97 1.38
C LYS A 233 -6.52 -20.56 2.14
N VAL A 234 -5.42 -20.79 1.44
CA VAL A 234 -4.26 -21.52 1.98
C VAL A 234 -2.99 -20.75 1.66
N ILE A 235 -2.16 -20.51 2.67
CA ILE A 235 -0.76 -20.12 2.48
C ILE A 235 0.10 -21.38 2.58
N PRO A 236 0.71 -21.83 1.46
CA PRO A 236 1.43 -23.09 1.44
C PRO A 236 2.80 -22.99 2.14
N ALA A 237 3.34 -24.15 2.54
CA ALA A 237 4.67 -24.24 3.13
C ALA A 237 5.72 -23.62 2.18
N TYR A 238 6.62 -22.80 2.72
CA TYR A 238 7.69 -22.14 1.99
C TYR A 238 7.23 -21.19 0.84
N ALA A 239 5.99 -20.71 0.87
CA ALA A 239 5.42 -19.86 -0.18
C ALA A 239 6.25 -18.61 -0.50
N LEU A 240 6.96 -18.07 0.50
CA LEU A 240 7.70 -16.81 0.41
C LEU A 240 9.22 -16.98 0.61
N ARG A 241 9.74 -18.22 0.60
CA ARG A 241 11.13 -18.52 0.98
C ARG A 241 12.21 -17.75 0.19
N THR A 242 11.87 -17.26 -1.00
CA THR A 242 12.79 -16.52 -1.88
C THR A 242 12.82 -15.02 -1.57
N LEU A 243 11.82 -14.50 -0.88
CA LEU A 243 11.59 -13.07 -0.64
C LEU A 243 12.15 -12.65 0.73
N THR A 244 13.44 -12.91 0.96
CA THR A 244 14.09 -12.73 2.26
C THR A 244 14.27 -11.28 2.72
N ASN A 245 13.90 -10.30 1.87
CA ASN A 245 13.91 -8.87 2.23
C ASN A 245 12.57 -8.34 2.73
N LEU A 246 11.52 -9.17 2.77
CA LEU A 246 10.21 -8.76 3.28
C LEU A 246 10.30 -8.28 4.73
N GLN A 247 9.67 -7.15 4.98
CA GLN A 247 9.54 -6.47 6.27
C GLN A 247 8.09 -6.47 6.74
N THR A 248 7.13 -6.46 5.81
CA THR A 248 5.70 -6.47 6.10
C THR A 248 4.98 -7.42 5.15
N ILE A 249 4.07 -8.22 5.71
CA ILE A 249 3.11 -9.04 4.97
C ILE A 249 1.72 -8.75 5.52
N GLU A 250 0.80 -8.39 4.62
CA GLU A 250 -0.61 -8.14 4.92
C GLU A 250 -1.47 -9.08 4.07
N VAL A 251 -2.37 -9.84 4.72
CA VAL A 251 -3.19 -10.85 4.05
C VAL A 251 -4.68 -10.83 4.43
N TRP A 252 -5.12 -9.83 5.20
CA TRP A 252 -6.47 -9.70 5.76
C TRP A 252 -7.58 -9.56 4.70
N GLU A 253 -8.84 -9.79 5.10
CA GLU A 253 -10.02 -9.80 4.20
C GLU A 253 -9.89 -10.82 3.04
N GLY A 254 -9.02 -11.84 3.19
CA GLY A 254 -8.60 -12.78 2.14
C GLY A 254 -9.32 -14.13 2.16
N ALA A 255 -10.08 -14.41 3.22
CA ALA A 255 -10.70 -15.71 3.51
C ALA A 255 -9.70 -16.85 3.75
N ILE A 256 -8.52 -16.53 4.30
CA ILE A 256 -7.51 -17.53 4.63
C ILE A 256 -8.05 -18.42 5.74
N THR A 257 -8.06 -19.73 5.51
CA THR A 257 -8.49 -20.74 6.49
C THR A 257 -7.33 -21.53 7.06
N THR A 258 -6.26 -21.68 6.28
CA THR A 258 -5.11 -22.53 6.60
C THR A 258 -3.78 -21.84 6.34
N VAL A 259 -2.94 -21.81 7.36
CA VAL A 259 -1.52 -21.50 7.25
C VAL A 259 -0.75 -22.80 7.46
N GLU A 260 -0.03 -23.27 6.43
CA GLU A 260 0.79 -24.48 6.54
C GLU A 260 2.08 -24.21 7.34
N ASP A 261 2.60 -25.25 7.98
CA ASP A 261 3.88 -25.19 8.66
C ASP A 261 5.00 -24.70 7.74
N ASN A 262 5.86 -23.82 8.25
CA ASN A 262 6.95 -23.20 7.49
C ASN A 262 6.51 -22.31 6.31
N ALA A 263 5.25 -21.86 6.26
CA ALA A 263 4.78 -20.89 5.26
C ALA A 263 5.68 -19.65 5.14
N PHE A 264 6.16 -19.12 6.27
CA PHE A 264 7.01 -17.92 6.37
C PHE A 264 8.50 -18.22 6.61
N TYR A 265 8.92 -19.46 6.36
CA TYR A 265 10.29 -19.86 6.63
C TYR A 265 11.30 -19.04 5.83
N GLY A 266 12.33 -18.54 6.53
CA GLY A 266 13.42 -17.75 5.95
C GLY A 266 13.18 -16.24 5.91
N LEU A 267 12.01 -15.76 6.35
CA LEU A 267 11.68 -14.33 6.40
C LEU A 267 12.25 -13.64 7.65
N ASN A 268 13.57 -13.66 7.79
CA ASN A 268 14.29 -13.18 8.97
C ASN A 268 14.35 -11.65 9.13
N LYS A 269 13.82 -10.90 8.17
CA LYS A 269 13.66 -9.42 8.23
C LYS A 269 12.21 -8.98 8.44
N LEU A 270 11.28 -9.92 8.47
CA LEU A 270 9.87 -9.62 8.64
C LEU A 270 9.66 -9.03 10.03
N THR A 271 9.00 -7.88 10.10
CA THR A 271 8.72 -7.14 11.34
C THR A 271 7.24 -7.12 11.67
N ILE A 272 6.38 -7.11 10.65
CA ILE A 272 4.92 -7.09 10.78
C ILE A 272 4.34 -8.24 9.96
N LEU A 273 3.47 -9.02 10.60
CA LEU A 273 2.70 -10.08 9.96
C LEU A 273 1.24 -9.93 10.38
N ASP A 274 0.39 -9.61 9.42
CA ASP A 274 -1.01 -9.25 9.65
C ASP A 274 -1.99 -10.22 8.98
N PHE A 275 -2.69 -10.98 9.83
CA PHE A 275 -3.77 -11.93 9.53
C PHE A 275 -5.13 -11.46 10.07
N MET A 276 -5.29 -10.21 10.47
CA MET A 276 -6.52 -9.74 11.10
C MET A 276 -7.75 -10.01 10.21
N GLU A 277 -8.90 -10.31 10.82
CA GLU A 277 -10.20 -10.45 10.10
C GLU A 277 -10.20 -11.47 8.94
N ASP A 278 -9.39 -12.52 9.08
CA ASP A 278 -9.45 -13.71 8.23
C ASP A 278 -10.34 -14.81 8.85
N HIS A 279 -10.23 -16.04 8.32
CA HIS A 279 -10.97 -17.20 8.80
C HIS A 279 -10.03 -18.32 9.25
N VAL A 280 -8.84 -17.96 9.76
CA VAL A 280 -7.79 -18.94 10.07
C VAL A 280 -8.27 -19.86 11.19
N SER A 281 -8.42 -21.14 10.88
CA SER A 281 -8.92 -22.17 11.79
C SER A 281 -7.84 -23.17 12.21
N SER A 282 -6.63 -23.02 11.68
CA SER A 282 -5.46 -23.84 12.00
C SER A 282 -5.10 -23.78 13.49
N VAL A 283 -4.63 -24.91 14.00
CA VAL A 283 -3.82 -24.96 15.23
C VAL A 283 -2.47 -24.31 14.93
N LEU A 284 -2.04 -23.38 15.78
CA LEU A 284 -0.74 -22.73 15.64
C LEU A 284 0.31 -23.58 16.36
N THR A 285 1.24 -24.14 15.59
CA THR A 285 2.30 -25.05 16.05
C THR A 285 3.64 -24.31 16.17
N ASN A 286 4.66 -24.98 16.71
CA ASN A 286 6.05 -24.49 16.71
C ASN A 286 6.65 -24.32 15.31
N LEU A 287 5.98 -24.78 14.25
CA LEU A 287 6.41 -24.64 12.87
C LEU A 287 5.67 -23.53 12.11
N THR A 288 4.54 -23.04 12.61
CA THR A 288 3.71 -22.03 11.92
C THR A 288 4.48 -20.72 11.68
N PHE A 289 5.21 -20.23 12.69
CA PHE A 289 5.98 -18.98 12.64
C PHE A 289 7.50 -19.21 12.62
N ASN A 290 7.93 -20.39 12.20
CA ASN A 290 9.34 -20.76 12.22
C ASN A 290 10.20 -19.84 11.34
N GLY A 291 11.31 -19.34 11.89
CA GLY A 291 12.26 -18.45 11.20
C GLY A 291 11.95 -16.95 11.29
N LEU A 292 10.84 -16.56 11.92
CA LEU A 292 10.45 -15.15 12.10
C LEU A 292 11.18 -14.45 13.26
N THR A 293 12.51 -14.45 13.24
CA THR A 293 13.33 -13.98 14.38
C THR A 293 13.27 -12.47 14.61
N ALA A 294 12.95 -11.69 13.58
CA ALA A 294 12.85 -10.22 13.63
C ALA A 294 11.41 -9.70 13.79
N LEU A 295 10.41 -10.59 13.87
CA LEU A 295 9.01 -10.19 13.95
C LEU A 295 8.76 -9.44 15.26
N LYS A 296 8.11 -8.29 15.16
CA LYS A 296 7.77 -7.41 16.28
C LYS A 296 6.29 -7.40 16.58
N GLN A 297 5.45 -7.48 15.55
CA GLN A 297 4.00 -7.42 15.67
C GLN A 297 3.38 -8.58 14.89
N LEU A 298 2.53 -9.35 15.58
CA LEU A 298 1.75 -10.42 15.00
C LEU A 298 0.27 -10.15 15.25
N PHE A 299 -0.47 -9.85 14.18
CA PHE A 299 -1.90 -9.59 14.23
C PHE A 299 -2.67 -10.84 13.79
N PHE A 300 -3.45 -11.41 14.70
CA PHE A 300 -4.28 -12.60 14.49
C PHE A 300 -5.70 -12.40 15.04
N ASP A 301 -6.10 -11.17 15.36
CA ASP A 301 -7.45 -10.89 15.87
C ASP A 301 -8.53 -11.27 14.86
N SER A 302 -9.72 -11.55 15.38
CA SER A 302 -10.91 -11.81 14.55
C SER A 302 -10.72 -12.99 13.59
N ASN A 303 -10.09 -14.06 14.07
CA ASN A 303 -9.92 -15.34 13.37
C ASN A 303 -10.68 -16.48 14.07
N GLN A 304 -10.39 -17.73 13.70
CA GLN A 304 -11.03 -18.93 14.25
C GLN A 304 -10.03 -19.86 14.96
N VAL A 305 -8.91 -19.30 15.46
CA VAL A 305 -7.88 -20.08 16.14
C VAL A 305 -8.45 -20.68 17.42
N SER A 306 -8.31 -22.00 17.57
CA SER A 306 -8.84 -22.74 18.73
C SER A 306 -7.77 -23.31 19.65
N LYS A 307 -6.51 -23.39 19.18
CA LYS A 307 -5.38 -23.89 19.96
C LYS A 307 -4.06 -23.24 19.51
N ILE A 308 -3.25 -22.88 20.49
CA ILE A 308 -1.86 -22.45 20.33
C ILE A 308 -0.99 -23.44 21.12
N GLU A 309 -0.04 -24.08 20.47
CA GLU A 309 0.84 -25.06 21.11
C GLU A 309 1.99 -24.40 21.87
N VAL A 310 2.49 -25.09 22.90
CA VAL A 310 3.73 -24.69 23.56
C VAL A 310 4.86 -24.72 22.54
N GLY A 311 5.56 -23.60 22.42
CA GLY A 311 6.67 -23.43 21.48
C GLY A 311 6.34 -22.71 20.18
N THR A 312 5.08 -22.38 19.92
CA THR A 312 4.66 -21.58 18.75
C THR A 312 5.46 -20.28 18.60
N PHE A 313 5.85 -19.64 19.70
CA PHE A 313 6.57 -18.35 19.69
C PHE A 313 8.06 -18.42 20.03
N HIS A 314 8.64 -19.60 20.32
CA HIS A 314 10.01 -19.72 20.87
C HIS A 314 11.12 -19.10 20.00
N GLY A 315 10.95 -19.07 18.68
CA GLY A 315 11.93 -18.50 17.74
C GLY A 315 11.79 -16.99 17.52
N MET A 316 10.70 -16.38 17.98
CA MET A 316 10.35 -14.99 17.71
C MET A 316 10.98 -14.06 18.76
N THR A 317 12.30 -13.95 18.75
CA THR A 317 13.06 -13.25 19.80
C THR A 317 12.84 -11.73 19.83
N ALA A 318 12.37 -11.14 18.74
CA ALA A 318 12.10 -9.70 18.63
C ALA A 318 10.64 -9.33 18.90
N ILE A 319 9.76 -10.30 19.18
CA ILE A 319 8.31 -10.07 19.31
C ILE A 319 8.02 -9.10 20.45
N GLN A 320 7.11 -8.16 20.18
CA GLN A 320 6.69 -7.10 21.11
C GLN A 320 5.19 -7.20 21.35
N GLU A 321 4.42 -7.47 20.29
CA GLU A 321 2.96 -7.46 20.35
C GLU A 321 2.38 -8.73 19.72
N LEU A 322 1.49 -9.38 20.47
CA LEU A 322 0.70 -10.52 20.03
C LEU A 322 -0.77 -10.17 20.13
N TRP A 323 -1.49 -10.23 19.02
CA TRP A 323 -2.91 -9.91 19.00
C TRP A 323 -3.74 -11.14 18.63
N PHE A 324 -4.54 -11.63 19.57
CA PHE A 324 -5.34 -12.85 19.46
C PHE A 324 -6.79 -12.65 19.93
N SER A 325 -7.27 -11.41 19.95
CA SER A 325 -8.63 -11.10 20.36
C SER A 325 -9.65 -11.71 19.41
N SER A 326 -10.88 -11.94 19.86
CA SER A 326 -11.98 -12.39 19.00
C SER A 326 -11.66 -13.68 18.22
N ASN A 327 -11.02 -14.65 18.89
CA ASN A 327 -10.76 -15.99 18.36
C ASN A 327 -11.66 -17.03 19.06
N ASN A 328 -11.37 -18.32 18.86
CA ASN A 328 -12.10 -19.43 19.48
C ASN A 328 -11.28 -20.15 20.56
N LEU A 329 -10.37 -19.43 21.23
CA LEU A 329 -9.55 -19.99 22.30
C LEU A 329 -10.41 -20.26 23.53
N THR A 330 -10.36 -21.50 24.01
CA THR A 330 -11.08 -21.91 25.23
C THR A 330 -10.15 -22.12 26.42
N THR A 331 -8.88 -22.43 26.16
CA THR A 331 -7.83 -22.63 27.16
C THR A 331 -6.46 -22.35 26.52
N LEU A 332 -5.41 -22.23 27.34
CA LEU A 332 -4.02 -22.17 26.92
C LEU A 332 -3.16 -23.01 27.86
N GLU A 333 -2.26 -23.81 27.29
CA GLU A 333 -1.30 -24.60 28.07
C GLU A 333 -0.25 -23.68 28.71
N GLU A 334 0.17 -24.02 29.93
CA GLU A 334 1.22 -23.29 30.63
C GLU A 334 2.53 -23.34 29.82
N GLY A 335 3.15 -22.18 29.63
CA GLY A 335 4.36 -22.05 28.82
C GLY A 335 4.12 -21.66 27.35
N VAL A 336 2.87 -21.48 26.90
CA VAL A 336 2.60 -20.84 25.59
C VAL A 336 3.25 -19.46 25.50
N PHE A 337 3.19 -18.67 26.58
CA PHE A 337 3.83 -17.35 26.69
C PHE A 337 5.06 -17.39 27.60
N ASP A 338 6.10 -18.12 27.18
CA ASP A 338 7.34 -18.22 27.96
C ASP A 338 8.30 -17.02 27.71
N LEU A 339 8.34 -16.12 28.70
CA LEU A 339 9.18 -14.91 28.71
C LEU A 339 10.69 -15.19 28.66
N LYS A 340 11.14 -16.43 28.89
CA LYS A 340 12.53 -16.83 28.67
C LYS A 340 12.93 -16.68 27.20
N TYR A 341 11.99 -16.96 26.29
CA TYR A 341 12.20 -16.92 24.84
C TYR A 341 11.79 -15.58 24.24
N ASN A 342 10.71 -14.96 24.73
CA ASN A 342 10.14 -13.73 24.19
C ASN A 342 10.35 -12.53 25.14
N LYS A 343 11.60 -12.17 25.39
CA LYS A 343 11.98 -11.14 26.38
C LYS A 343 11.52 -9.72 26.06
N ASN A 344 11.23 -9.44 24.79
CA ASN A 344 10.78 -8.13 24.33
C ASN A 344 9.25 -8.01 24.29
N LEU A 345 8.53 -9.09 24.62
CA LEU A 345 7.08 -9.11 24.58
C LEU A 345 6.54 -8.11 25.60
N SER A 346 5.78 -7.14 25.11
CA SER A 346 5.25 -6.04 25.91
C SER A 346 3.74 -6.10 26.08
N VAL A 347 3.02 -6.68 25.11
CA VAL A 347 1.55 -6.77 25.19
C VAL A 347 1.02 -8.00 24.44
N ILE A 348 -0.01 -8.60 25.01
CA ILE A 348 -0.77 -9.71 24.46
C ILE A 348 -2.26 -9.36 24.61
N TYR A 349 -2.98 -9.33 23.49
CA TYR A 349 -4.43 -9.12 23.48
C TYR A 349 -5.15 -10.46 23.33
N LEU A 350 -6.03 -10.76 24.29
CA LEU A 350 -6.70 -12.06 24.44
C LEU A 350 -8.23 -11.94 24.61
N ASP A 351 -8.75 -10.72 24.53
CA ASP A 351 -10.14 -10.41 24.79
C ASP A 351 -11.08 -11.09 23.79
N PHE A 352 -12.37 -11.18 24.13
CA PHE A 352 -13.40 -11.76 23.27
C PHE A 352 -13.16 -13.21 22.81
N ASN A 353 -12.44 -14.00 23.62
CA ASN A 353 -12.32 -15.45 23.44
C ASN A 353 -13.27 -16.22 24.39
N PRO A 354 -13.77 -17.41 24.00
CA PRO A 354 -14.70 -18.22 24.80
C PRO A 354 -14.03 -19.00 25.96
N TRP A 355 -13.34 -18.29 26.85
CA TRP A 355 -12.50 -18.87 27.91
C TRP A 355 -13.24 -19.82 28.87
N ILE A 356 -12.67 -21.00 29.09
CA ILE A 356 -13.05 -21.93 30.15
C ILE A 356 -12.12 -21.71 31.35
N CYS A 357 -12.60 -20.95 32.31
CA CYS A 357 -11.88 -20.49 33.50
C CYS A 357 -11.82 -21.55 34.61
N ASP A 358 -11.24 -22.71 34.31
CA ASP A 358 -10.96 -23.77 35.28
C ASP A 358 -9.49 -23.73 35.74
N CYS A 359 -9.02 -24.77 36.45
CA CYS A 359 -7.64 -24.79 36.93
C CYS A 359 -6.57 -24.82 35.83
N HIS A 360 -6.89 -25.24 34.60
CA HIS A 360 -5.91 -25.36 33.52
C HIS A 360 -5.45 -24.00 32.99
N ILE A 361 -6.28 -22.96 33.10
CA ILE A 361 -5.93 -21.57 32.71
C ILE A 361 -5.65 -20.67 33.93
N ARG A 362 -5.59 -21.25 35.14
CA ARG A 362 -5.27 -20.51 36.37
C ARG A 362 -3.93 -19.78 36.27
N TRP A 363 -2.93 -20.41 35.67
CA TRP A 363 -1.60 -19.83 35.49
C TRP A 363 -1.65 -18.51 34.70
N LEU A 364 -2.54 -18.42 33.70
CA LEU A 364 -2.68 -17.23 32.87
C LEU A 364 -3.33 -16.09 33.67
N ARG A 365 -4.32 -16.40 34.52
CA ARG A 365 -4.86 -15.42 35.47
C ARG A 365 -3.78 -14.93 36.44
N GLN A 366 -2.94 -15.83 36.95
CA GLN A 366 -1.80 -15.46 37.80
C GLN A 366 -0.80 -14.56 37.04
N MET A 367 -0.53 -14.87 35.78
CA MET A 367 0.36 -14.07 34.92
C MET A 367 -0.16 -12.65 34.71
N ILE A 368 -1.48 -12.43 34.61
CA ILE A 368 -2.06 -11.09 34.54
C ILE A 368 -1.84 -10.31 35.84
N ASP A 369 -1.99 -10.96 36.99
CA ASP A 369 -1.71 -10.33 38.29
C ASP A 369 -0.23 -9.95 38.42
N ASP A 370 0.67 -10.82 37.97
CA ASP A 370 2.13 -10.65 38.08
C ASP A 370 2.69 -9.65 37.04
N HIS A 371 2.04 -9.54 35.87
CA HIS A 371 2.47 -8.75 34.73
C HIS A 371 1.29 -7.99 34.07
N PRO A 372 0.71 -6.97 34.76
CA PRO A 372 -0.51 -6.28 34.30
C PRO A 372 -0.34 -5.51 32.99
N ASP A 373 0.88 -5.05 32.66
CA ASP A 373 1.15 -4.36 31.39
C ASP A 373 1.20 -5.33 30.20
N LEU A 374 1.54 -6.60 30.45
CA LEU A 374 1.73 -7.63 29.42
C LEU A 374 0.41 -8.17 28.90
N ILE A 375 -0.62 -8.28 29.75
CA ILE A 375 -1.98 -8.64 29.35
C ILE A 375 -2.89 -7.63 30.01
N GLN A 376 -3.36 -6.66 29.23
CA GLN A 376 -4.22 -5.60 29.75
C GLN A 376 -5.64 -6.13 29.93
N ASP A 377 -6.02 -6.36 31.19
CA ASP A 377 -7.39 -6.77 31.53
C ASP A 377 -8.33 -5.55 31.50
N THR A 378 -8.82 -5.24 30.30
CA THR A 378 -9.78 -4.15 30.06
C THR A 378 -11.21 -4.52 30.51
N GLY A 379 -11.37 -5.67 31.16
CA GLY A 379 -12.66 -6.24 31.53
C GLY A 379 -13.37 -7.00 30.42
N LEU A 380 -12.76 -7.08 29.22
CA LEU A 380 -13.35 -7.70 28.02
C LEU A 380 -13.06 -9.21 27.91
N SER A 381 -12.08 -9.72 28.67
CA SER A 381 -11.85 -11.15 28.86
C SER A 381 -12.86 -11.73 29.85
N VAL A 382 -13.82 -12.51 29.34
CA VAL A 382 -14.96 -13.04 30.13
C VAL A 382 -14.99 -14.56 30.08
N CYS A 383 -15.23 -15.19 31.23
CA CYS A 383 -15.38 -16.63 31.32
C CYS A 383 -16.68 -17.11 30.65
N LYS A 384 -16.58 -18.01 29.67
CA LYS A 384 -17.72 -18.75 29.12
C LYS A 384 -18.19 -19.87 30.07
N GLY A 385 -17.26 -20.45 30.82
CA GLY A 385 -17.53 -21.47 31.84
C GLY A 385 -16.33 -21.66 32.77
N PRO A 386 -16.40 -22.55 33.77
CA PRO A 386 -17.56 -23.34 34.20
C PRO A 386 -18.67 -22.50 34.89
N PRO A 387 -19.86 -23.05 35.20
CA PRO A 387 -21.01 -22.29 35.71
C PRO A 387 -20.76 -21.32 36.89
N PRO A 388 -19.90 -21.63 37.90
CA PRO A 388 -19.66 -20.72 39.02
C PRO A 388 -19.00 -19.37 38.64
N VAL A 389 -18.28 -19.36 37.51
CA VAL A 389 -17.55 -18.19 37.00
C VAL A 389 -18.04 -17.72 35.63
N ALA A 390 -18.97 -18.44 35.01
CA ALA A 390 -19.56 -18.08 33.72
C ALA A 390 -20.15 -16.67 33.73
N GLY A 391 -19.84 -15.89 32.70
CA GLY A 391 -20.25 -14.49 32.53
C GLY A 391 -19.46 -13.48 33.36
N LYS A 392 -18.52 -13.92 34.22
CA LYS A 392 -17.68 -13.01 35.00
C LYS A 392 -16.44 -12.61 34.20
N SER A 393 -16.12 -11.32 34.26
CA SER A 393 -14.89 -10.77 33.70
C SER A 393 -13.68 -11.20 34.53
N TRP A 394 -12.53 -11.36 33.88
CA TRP A 394 -11.25 -11.66 34.54
C TRP A 394 -10.86 -10.55 35.53
N ALA A 395 -11.25 -9.30 35.27
CA ALA A 395 -10.97 -8.15 36.14
C ALA A 395 -11.57 -8.25 37.56
N VAL A 396 -12.58 -9.13 37.76
CA VAL A 396 -13.23 -9.35 39.07
C VAL A 396 -12.94 -10.73 39.66
N LEU A 397 -12.11 -11.53 39.00
CA LEU A 397 -11.74 -12.88 39.43
C LEU A 397 -10.28 -12.93 39.86
N SER A 398 -9.99 -13.79 40.83
CA SER A 398 -8.64 -14.09 41.30
C SER A 398 -8.21 -15.49 40.82
N PRO A 399 -6.91 -15.83 40.85
CA PRO A 399 -6.45 -17.20 40.53
C PRO A 399 -7.14 -18.31 41.35
N LYS A 400 -7.69 -18.00 42.53
CA LYS A 400 -8.39 -18.97 43.39
C LYS A 400 -9.76 -19.36 42.85
N ASP A 401 -10.37 -18.55 41.99
CA ASP A 401 -11.68 -18.81 41.39
C ASP A 401 -11.60 -19.82 40.22
N PHE A 402 -10.40 -20.00 39.67
CA PHE A 402 -10.09 -20.90 38.56
C PHE A 402 -9.83 -22.31 39.08
N VAL A 403 -10.88 -23.12 39.24
CA VAL A 403 -10.82 -24.45 39.88
C VAL A 403 -11.30 -25.57 38.95
N CYS A 404 -10.62 -26.71 38.99
CA CYS A 404 -11.11 -27.97 38.43
C CYS A 404 -11.91 -28.72 39.49
N LYS A 405 -12.83 -29.57 39.04
CA LYS A 405 -13.58 -30.46 39.92
C LYS A 405 -12.81 -31.73 40.23
#